data_AF-A0A939KBC9-F1
#
_entry.id   AF-A0A939KBC9-F1
#
_cell.length_a   1.000
_cell.length_b   1.000
_cell.length_c   1.000
_cell.angle_alpha   90.00
_cell.angle_beta   90.00
_cell.angle_gamma   90.00
#
_symmetry.space_group_name_H-M   'P 1'
#
loop_
_entity.id
_entity.type
_entity.pdbx_description
1 polymer ?
#
loop_
_entity_poly.entity_id
_entity_poly.type
_entity_poly.pdbx_seq_one_letter_code
_entity_poly.pdbx_strand_id
1 'polypeptide(L)' 'MSIFARPHYTSEATNFIEQLKKDKPQLDAQQQQGRSLLWDKEVDADVWQDYRAGKVAQKAYVYYSYTPVGKRTTPI' A
#
# COMPACT_ATOMS: atom_id res chain seq x y z
N MET A 1 -39.11 -9.60 -7.92
CA MET A 1 -38.68 -8.21 -8.14
C MET A 1 -39.01 -7.40 -6.90
N SER A 2 -38.01 -6.73 -6.31
CA SER A 2 -38.23 -5.91 -5.12
C SER A 2 -38.87 -4.58 -5.51
N ILE A 3 -40.06 -4.31 -4.98
CA ILE A 3 -40.81 -3.06 -5.18
C ILE A 3 -40.19 -1.84 -4.48
N PHE A 4 -39.14 -2.06 -3.67
CA PHE A 4 -38.38 -1.00 -2.98
C PHE A 4 -36.96 -0.84 -3.51
N ALA A 5 -36.59 -1.56 -4.58
CA ALA A 5 -35.28 -1.41 -5.18
C ALA A 5 -35.15 -0.01 -5.79
N ARG A 6 -34.24 0.80 -5.23
CA ARG A 6 -33.85 2.06 -5.85
C ARG A 6 -32.96 1.76 -7.06
N PRO A 7 -33.03 2.56 -8.14
CA PRO A 7 -32.08 2.46 -9.22
C PRO A 7 -30.66 2.62 -8.67
N HIS A 8 -29.71 1.83 -9.18
CA HIS A 8 -28.31 2.03 -8.83
C HIS A 8 -27.88 3.42 -9.29
N TYR A 9 -27.39 4.21 -8.35
CA TYR A 9 -26.79 5.49 -8.68
C TYR A 9 -25.39 5.25 -9.26
N THR A 10 -25.14 5.85 -10.43
CA THR A 10 -23.83 5.93 -11.06
C THR A 10 -23.39 7.38 -11.06
N SER A 11 -22.17 7.67 -10.61
CA SER A 11 -21.65 9.04 -10.64
C SER A 11 -21.33 9.48 -12.07
N GLU A 12 -21.40 10.78 -12.34
CA GLU A 12 -20.95 11.38 -13.61
C GLU A 12 -19.50 10.99 -13.95
N ALA A 13 -18.63 10.94 -12.94
CA ALA A 13 -17.24 10.52 -13.10
C ALA A 13 -17.14 9.04 -13.55
N THR A 14 -17.98 8.16 -13.01
CA THR A 14 -18.04 6.76 -13.43
C THR A 14 -18.46 6.65 -14.89
N ASN A 15 -19.52 7.35 -15.29
CA ASN A 15 -20.01 7.36 -16.67
C ASN A 15 -18.93 7.88 -17.64
N PHE A 16 -18.22 8.95 -17.26
CA PHE A 16 -17.11 9.49 -18.02
C PHE A 16 -15.96 8.48 -18.21
N ILE A 17 -15.54 7.81 -17.13
CA ILE A 17 -14.46 6.82 -17.20
C ILE A 17 -14.87 5.63 -18.08
N GLU A 18 -16.11 5.15 -17.96
CA GLU A 18 -16.62 4.07 -18.80
C GLU A 18 -16.63 4.45 -20.29
N GLN A 19 -17.10 5.66 -20.61
CA GLN A 19 -17.09 6.15 -21.99
C GLN A 19 -15.66 6.29 -22.53
N LEU A 20 -14.75 6.85 -21.73
CA LEU A 20 -13.34 7.01 -22.09
C LEU A 20 -12.68 5.66 -22.41
N LYS A 21 -12.97 4.61 -21.63
CA LYS A 21 -12.44 3.27 -21.87
C LYS A 21 -13.03 2.62 -23.12
N LYS A 22 -14.30 2.85 -23.42
CA LYS A 22 -14.94 2.39 -24.67
C LYS A 22 -14.30 3.05 -25.89
N ASP A 23 -14.08 4.35 -25.83
CA ASP A 23 -13.49 5.12 -26.93
C ASP A 23 -12.00 4.79 -27.13
N LYS A 24 -11.30 4.39 -26.05
CA LYS A 24 -9.86 4.09 -26.07
C LYS A 24 -9.56 2.72 -25.43
N PRO A 25 -9.80 1.61 -26.14
CA PRO A 25 -9.59 0.27 -25.59
C PRO A 25 -8.13 -0.03 -25.25
N GLN A 26 -7.16 0.69 -25.84
CA GLN A 26 -5.72 0.53 -25.53
C GLN A 26 -5.28 1.26 -24.25
N LEU A 27 -6.15 2.09 -23.65
CA LEU A 27 -5.80 2.95 -22.52
C LEU A 27 -5.34 2.16 -21.29
N ASP A 28 -5.97 1.03 -21.00
CA ASP A 28 -5.62 0.20 -19.85
C ASP A 28 -4.21 -0.41 -19.99
N ALA A 29 -3.84 -0.83 -21.20
CA ALA A 29 -2.48 -1.33 -21.48
C ALA A 29 -1.43 -0.22 -21.33
N GLN A 30 -1.73 0.98 -21.83
CA GLN A 30 -0.85 2.14 -21.66
C GLN A 30 -0.73 2.56 -20.19
N GLN A 31 -1.82 2.48 -19.43
CA GLN A 31 -1.81 2.76 -17.99
C GLN A 31 -0.92 1.75 -17.25
N GLN A 32 -1.03 0.47 -17.58
CA GLN A 32 -0.18 -0.58 -17.01
C GLN A 32 1.31 -0.34 -17.34
N GLN A 33 1.62 -0.06 -18.60
CA GLN A 33 3.00 0.27 -19.02
C GLN A 33 3.53 1.53 -18.33
N GLY A 34 2.71 2.58 -18.22
CA GLY A 34 3.09 3.81 -17.52
C GLY A 34 3.36 3.58 -16.03
N ARG A 35 2.57 2.71 -15.39
CA ARG A 35 2.79 2.29 -14.00
C ARG A 35 4.05 1.47 -13.84
N SER A 36 4.33 0.52 -14.73
CA SER A 36 5.52 -0.33 -14.63
C SER A 36 6.83 0.43 -14.78
N LEU A 37 6.82 1.61 -15.38
CA LEU A 37 8.03 2.43 -15.56
C LEU A 37 8.54 3.06 -14.26
N LEU A 38 7.63 3.56 -13.40
CA LEU A 38 8.02 4.38 -12.23
C LEU A 38 7.46 3.87 -10.91
N TRP A 39 6.44 3.01 -10.93
CA TRP A 39 5.67 2.64 -9.74
C TRP A 39 5.78 1.17 -9.39
N ASP A 40 5.64 0.28 -10.37
CA ASP A 40 5.80 -1.15 -10.10
C ASP A 40 7.29 -1.46 -10.05
N LYS A 41 7.81 -1.71 -8.84
CA LYS A 41 9.19 -2.10 -8.61
C LYS A 41 9.28 -3.61 -8.52
N GLU A 42 10.11 -4.23 -9.36
CA GLU A 42 10.46 -5.63 -9.18
C GLU A 42 11.24 -5.79 -7.88
N VAL A 43 10.75 -6.70 -7.04
CA VAL A 43 11.28 -6.96 -5.72
C VAL A 43 11.82 -8.38 -5.72
N ASP A 44 13.14 -8.50 -5.53
CA ASP A 44 13.79 -9.80 -5.34
C ASP A 44 13.44 -10.35 -3.94
N ALA A 45 12.86 -11.55 -3.93
CA ALA A 45 12.42 -12.21 -2.71
C ALA A 45 13.58 -12.60 -1.80
N ASP A 46 14.73 -12.99 -2.36
CA ASP A 46 15.91 -13.44 -1.62
C ASP A 46 16.55 -12.24 -0.91
N VAL A 47 16.70 -11.13 -1.63
CA VAL A 47 17.17 -9.86 -1.06
C VAL A 47 16.24 -9.38 0.07
N TRP A 48 14.93 -9.59 -0.05
CA TRP A 48 13.97 -9.28 1.03
C TRP A 48 14.08 -10.21 2.24
N GLN A 49 14.55 -11.43 2.08
CA GLN A 49 14.87 -12.31 3.21
C GLN A 49 16.09 -11.76 3.96
N ASP A 50 17.14 -11.37 3.23
CA ASP A 50 18.36 -10.80 3.83
C ASP A 50 18.06 -9.49 4.58
N TYR A 51 17.26 -8.59 3.99
CA TYR A 51 16.82 -7.37 4.68
C TYR A 51 16.02 -7.66 5.96
N ARG A 52 15.19 -8.70 5.95
CA ARG A 52 14.43 -9.11 7.14
C ARG A 52 15.33 -9.75 8.19
N ALA A 53 16.31 -10.54 7.78
CA ALA A 53 17.29 -11.16 8.68
C ALA A 53 18.18 -10.11 9.36
N GLY A 54 18.55 -9.03 8.65
CA GLY A 54 19.34 -7.92 9.19
C GLY A 54 18.55 -6.89 10.00
N LYS A 55 17.25 -7.07 10.21
CA LYS A 55 16.39 -6.06 10.85
C LYS A 55 16.71 -5.94 12.34
N VAL A 56 17.21 -4.76 12.76
CA VAL A 56 17.42 -4.43 14.17
C VAL A 56 16.10 -3.97 14.81
N ALA A 57 15.76 -4.53 15.98
CA ALA A 57 14.59 -4.10 16.74
C ALA A 57 14.76 -2.66 17.23
N GLN A 58 13.96 -1.74 16.70
CA GLN A 58 13.95 -0.34 17.11
C GLN A 58 12.99 -0.13 18.28
N LYS A 59 13.36 0.73 19.23
CA LYS A 59 12.46 1.16 20.32
C LYS A 59 11.31 1.98 19.72
N ALA A 60 10.10 1.81 20.24
CA ALA A 60 8.90 2.55 19.78
C ALA A 60 9.06 4.08 19.89
N TYR A 61 9.85 4.54 20.86
CA TYR A 61 10.17 5.94 21.09
C TYR A 61 11.65 6.09 21.42
N VAL A 62 12.35 6.95 20.68
CA VAL A 62 13.80 7.16 20.79
C VAL A 62 14.23 7.60 22.19
N TYR A 63 13.39 8.41 22.86
CA TYR A 63 13.66 8.97 24.19
C TYR A 63 12.97 8.23 25.34
N TYR A 64 12.24 7.16 25.04
CA TYR A 64 11.52 6.44 26.09
C TYR A 64 12.47 5.50 26.82
N SER A 65 12.88 5.93 28.02
CA SER A 65 13.69 5.16 28.96
C SER A 65 12.81 4.30 29.87
N TYR A 66 12.02 3.38 29.30
CA TYR A 66 11.41 2.35 30.14
C TYR A 66 12.45 1.32 30.51
N THR A 67 12.95 1.43 31.74
CA THR A 67 13.76 0.41 32.38
C THR A 67 12.81 -0.60 33.01
N PRO A 68 12.69 -1.84 32.49
CA PRO A 68 11.89 -2.87 33.16
C PRO A 68 12.45 -3.12 34.57
N VAL A 69 11.54 -3.19 35.55
CA VAL A 69 11.86 -3.46 36.96
C VAL A 69 12.53 -4.83 37.06
N GLY A 70 13.86 -4.85 37.06
CA GLY A 70 14.66 -6.09 37.08
C GLY A 70 16.09 -5.94 36.58
N LYS A 71 16.43 -4.86 35.86
CA LYS A 71 17.81 -4.54 35.47
C LYS A 71 18.20 -3.12 35.90
N ARG A 72 18.33 -2.90 37.21
CA ARG A 72 18.97 -1.69 37.74
C ARG A 72 20.48 -1.94 37.76
N THR A 73 21.17 -1.65 36.67
CA THR A 73 22.62 -1.44 36.73
C THR A 73 22.86 -0.02 37.22
N THR A 74 23.16 0.11 38.51
CA THR A 74 23.58 1.36 39.15
C THR A 74 24.84 1.88 38.45
N PRO A 75 24.87 3.12 37.94
CA PRO A 75 26.12 3.74 37.55
C PRO A 75 26.84 4.27 38.80
N ILE A 76 28.13 3.98 38.89
CA ILE A 76 29.09 4.60 39.82
C ILE A 76 29.46 5.98 39.28
#